data_AF-A0AAD4CSP6-F1
#
_entry.id   AF-A0AAD4CSP6-F1
#
_cell.length_a   1.000
_cell.length_b   1.000
_cell.length_c   1.000
_cell.angle_alpha   90.00
_cell.angle_beta   90.00
_cell.angle_gamma   90.00
#
_symmetry.space_group_name_H-M   'P 1'
#
loop_
_entity.id
_entity.type
_entity.pdbx_description
1 polymer ?
#
loop_
_entity_poly.entity_id
_entity_poly.type
_entity_poly.pdbx_seq_one_letter_code
_entity_poly.pdbx_strand_id
1 'polypeptide(L)'
;MMLRILFYTECLEARYNCGPSGYPLDAGYKYCSKALEVQDTLSPAGQTWVTDAMLCLEEKLIPLATQEEPGTCAELNDYALSSHPDCYVKSGWCALPLNDWTTILDVVFPFFFSEIHAVKEAFEVAIDCALIQTF
;
A
#
# COMPACT_ATOMS: atom_id res chain seq x y z
N MET A 1 13.21 8.58 -4.58
CA MET A 1 11.80 8.13 -4.54
C MET A 1 11.33 7.53 -5.86
N MET A 2 11.63 8.12 -7.02
CA MET A 2 11.17 7.62 -8.34
C MET A 2 11.57 6.17 -8.71
N LEU A 3 12.67 5.63 -8.16
CA LEU A 3 13.05 4.22 -8.36
C LEU A 3 12.08 3.21 -7.74
N ARG A 4 11.28 3.61 -6.75
CA ARG A 4 10.36 2.73 -6.03
C ARG A 4 9.12 2.39 -6.85
N ILE A 5 8.57 3.38 -7.55
CA ILE A 5 7.41 3.20 -8.44
C ILE A 5 7.72 2.29 -9.62
N LEU A 6 8.97 2.30 -10.12
CA LEU A 6 9.41 1.43 -11.22
C LEU A 6 9.42 -0.05 -10.83
N PHE A 7 9.49 -0.40 -9.54
CA PHE A 7 9.38 -1.78 -9.08
C PHE A 7 8.09 -2.45 -9.57
N TYR A 8 6.98 -1.70 -9.56
CA TYR A 8 5.69 -2.22 -10.01
C TYR A 8 5.68 -2.49 -11.52
N THR A 9 6.23 -1.59 -12.33
CA THR A 9 6.19 -1.69 -13.80
C THR A 9 7.28 -2.59 -14.37
N GLU A 10 8.50 -2.51 -13.83
CA GLU A 10 9.69 -3.16 -14.39
C GLU A 10 10.02 -4.51 -13.73
N CYS A 11 9.50 -4.77 -12.53
CA CYS A 11 9.72 -6.03 -11.82
C CYS A 11 8.44 -6.84 -11.70
N LEU A 12 7.42 -6.33 -11.01
CA LEU A 12 6.18 -7.09 -10.77
C LEU A 12 5.39 -7.31 -12.05
N GLU A 13 5.10 -6.27 -12.83
CA GLU A 13 4.33 -6.42 -14.07
C GLU A 13 5.11 -7.20 -15.13
N ALA A 14 6.40 -6.93 -15.31
CA ALA A 14 7.24 -7.70 -16.24
C ALA A 14 7.23 -9.21 -15.94
N ARG A 15 7.07 -9.57 -14.66
CA ARG A 15 7.05 -10.96 -14.20
C ARG A 15 5.66 -11.58 -14.27
N TYR A 16 4.64 -10.93 -13.73
CA TYR A 16 3.29 -11.49 -13.61
C TYR A 16 2.41 -11.23 -14.84
N ASN A 17 2.70 -10.19 -15.63
CA ASN A 17 1.96 -9.80 -16.84
C ASN A 17 0.45 -9.69 -16.61
N CYS A 18 0.04 -9.06 -15.50
CA CYS A 18 -1.37 -8.97 -15.11
C CYS A 18 -2.16 -7.96 -15.94
N GLY A 19 -1.47 -7.13 -16.72
CA GLY A 19 -2.06 -6.15 -17.61
C GLY A 19 -2.58 -4.90 -16.88
N PRO A 20 -3.23 -3.99 -17.62
CA PRO A 20 -3.58 -2.66 -17.12
C PRO A 20 -4.53 -2.63 -15.92
N SER A 21 -5.31 -3.70 -15.70
CA SER A 21 -6.23 -3.85 -14.56
C SER A 21 -5.65 -4.69 -13.42
N GLY A 22 -4.42 -5.17 -13.56
CA GLY A 22 -3.75 -5.99 -12.56
C GLY A 22 -3.20 -5.15 -11.41
N TYR A 23 -2.97 -5.81 -10.27
CA TYR A 23 -2.40 -5.18 -9.07
C TYR A 23 -1.17 -4.31 -9.36
N PRO A 24 -0.14 -4.76 -10.12
CA PRO A 24 1.06 -3.94 -10.33
C PRO A 24 0.75 -2.54 -10.88
N LEU A 25 -0.18 -2.43 -11.83
CA LEU A 25 -0.45 -1.18 -12.53
C LEU A 25 -1.63 -0.40 -11.94
N ASP A 26 -2.79 -1.04 -11.74
CA ASP A 26 -4.02 -0.33 -11.34
C ASP A 26 -4.14 -0.11 -9.82
N ALA A 27 -3.31 -0.81 -9.03
CA ALA A 27 -3.24 -0.61 -7.59
C ALA A 27 -1.85 -0.10 -7.16
N GLY A 28 -0.84 -0.96 -7.22
CA GLY A 28 0.52 -0.70 -6.76
C GLY A 28 1.12 0.59 -7.31
N TYR A 29 1.38 0.66 -8.62
CA TYR A 29 1.94 1.85 -9.27
C TYR A 29 1.06 3.09 -9.07
N LYS A 30 -0.25 2.96 -9.32
CA LYS A 30 -1.21 4.07 -9.27
C LYS A 30 -1.30 4.73 -7.89
N TYR A 31 -1.51 3.96 -6.82
CA TYR A 31 -1.66 4.53 -5.48
C TYR A 31 -0.32 4.85 -4.82
N CYS A 32 0.75 4.13 -5.17
CA CYS A 32 2.12 4.56 -4.81
C CYS A 32 2.42 5.95 -5.39
N SER A 33 2.11 6.19 -6.67
CA SER A 33 2.29 7.51 -7.30
C SER A 33 1.47 8.60 -6.61
N LYS A 34 0.19 8.34 -6.36
CA LYS A 34 -0.69 9.32 -5.67
C LYS A 34 -0.24 9.62 -4.24
N ALA A 35 0.25 8.62 -3.50
CA ALA A 35 0.78 8.82 -2.15
C ALA A 35 1.99 9.77 -2.16
N LEU A 36 2.87 9.62 -3.16
CA LEU A 36 4.00 10.52 -3.35
C LEU A 36 3.57 11.94 -3.75
N GLU A 37 2.52 12.09 -4.57
CA GLU A 37 1.98 13.39 -4.97
C GLU A 37 1.46 14.21 -3.79
N VAL A 38 0.85 13.56 -2.79
CA VAL A 38 0.30 14.23 -1.61
C VAL A 38 1.29 14.30 -0.44
N GLN A 39 2.44 13.62 -0.52
CA GLN A 39 3.37 13.47 0.61
C GLN A 39 3.77 14.82 1.20
N ASP A 40 4.13 15.80 0.39
CA ASP A 40 4.57 17.14 0.84
C ASP A 40 3.44 17.95 1.51
N THR A 41 2.19 17.53 1.38
CA THR A 41 1.03 18.16 2.04
C THR A 41 0.74 17.60 3.43
N LEU A 42 1.36 16.46 3.78
CA LEU A 42 1.21 15.81 5.07
C LEU A 42 2.07 16.48 6.14
N SER A 43 1.74 16.22 7.40
CA SER A 43 2.62 16.57 8.51
C SER A 43 4.01 15.90 8.36
N PRO A 44 5.05 16.36 9.08
CA PRO A 44 6.34 15.67 9.09
C PRO A 44 6.24 14.19 9.46
N ALA A 45 5.33 13.82 10.38
CA ALA A 45 5.08 12.42 10.72
C ALA A 45 4.42 11.65 9.57
N GLY A 46 3.47 12.26 8.86
CA GLY A 46 2.84 11.68 7.67
C GLY A 46 3.82 11.49 6.52
N GLN A 47 4.74 12.43 6.30
CA GLN A 47 5.81 12.29 5.29
C GLN A 47 6.73 11.10 5.57
N THR A 48 7.11 10.91 6.84
CA THR A 48 7.87 9.74 7.27
C THR A 48 7.03 8.47 7.09
N TRP A 49 5.78 8.48 7.53
CA TRP A 49 4.87 7.34 7.40
C TRP A 49 4.72 6.87 5.95
N VAL A 50 4.51 7.78 4.99
CA VAL A 50 4.42 7.41 3.55
C VAL A 50 5.67 6.68 3.11
N THR A 51 6.85 7.19 3.46
CA THR A 51 8.14 6.59 3.07
C THR A 51 8.31 5.19 3.66
N ASP A 52 7.99 5.04 4.95
CA ASP A 52 8.17 3.78 5.68
C ASP A 52 7.14 2.74 5.28
N ALA A 53 5.88 3.14 5.10
CA ALA A 53 4.81 2.25 4.67
C ALA A 53 5.06 1.73 3.26
N MET A 54 5.47 2.61 2.33
CA MET A 54 5.86 2.21 0.98
C MET A 54 7.05 1.24 0.99
N LEU A 55 8.05 1.46 1.84
CA LEU A 55 9.18 0.53 1.98
C LEU A 55 8.73 -0.83 2.49
N CYS A 56 7.95 -0.86 3.56
CA CYS A 56 7.45 -2.11 4.11
C CYS A 56 6.66 -2.90 3.07
N LEU A 57 5.73 -2.24 2.35
CA LEU A 57 4.93 -2.88 1.31
C LEU A 57 5.79 -3.45 0.18
N GLU A 58 6.77 -2.68 -0.33
CA GLU A 58 7.67 -3.15 -1.39
C GLU A 58 8.51 -4.34 -0.91
N GLU A 59 9.05 -4.28 0.31
CA GLU A 59 9.83 -5.38 0.89
C GLU A 59 9.03 -6.69 0.99
N LYS A 60 7.73 -6.61 1.30
CA LYS A 60 6.83 -7.77 1.32
C LYS A 60 6.65 -8.38 -0.07
N LEU A 61 6.78 -7.59 -1.14
CA LEU A 61 6.59 -7.99 -2.53
C LEU A 61 7.88 -8.47 -3.22
N ILE A 62 9.06 -8.12 -2.70
CA ILE A 62 10.35 -8.56 -3.28
C ILE A 62 10.43 -10.09 -3.48
N PRO A 63 10.02 -10.94 -2.52
CA PRO A 63 10.05 -12.39 -2.72
C PRO A 63 9.18 -12.85 -3.90
N LEU A 64 8.00 -12.23 -4.08
CA LEU A 64 7.09 -12.54 -5.19
C LEU A 64 7.65 -12.09 -6.54
N ALA A 65 8.42 -11.00 -6.55
CA ALA A 65 9.11 -10.51 -7.74
C ALA A 65 10.35 -11.35 -8.13
N THR A 66 10.88 -12.17 -7.22
CA THR A 66 12.17 -12.87 -7.40
C THR A 66 12.11 -14.39 -7.30
N GLN A 67 10.98 -14.97 -6.90
CA GLN A 67 10.78 -16.42 -6.89
C GLN A 67 10.97 -17.05 -8.29
N GLU A 68 11.15 -18.37 -8.39
CA GLU A 68 11.37 -19.02 -9.69
C GLU A 68 10.11 -18.98 -10.57
N GLU A 69 8.97 -19.42 -10.04
CA GLU A 69 7.69 -19.46 -10.75
C GLU A 69 6.73 -18.42 -10.18
N PRO A 70 6.18 -17.48 -10.97
CA PRO A 70 5.23 -16.51 -10.45
C PRO A 70 3.91 -17.20 -10.13
N GLY A 71 3.25 -16.76 -9.06
CA GLY A 71 1.86 -17.14 -8.81
C GLY A 71 0.90 -16.51 -9.82
N THR A 72 -0.38 -16.66 -9.57
CA THR A 72 -1.43 -15.97 -10.34
C THR A 72 -1.54 -14.50 -9.96
N CYS A 73 -2.13 -13.69 -10.85
CA CYS A 73 -2.43 -12.29 -10.56
C CYS A 73 -3.39 -12.09 -9.38
N ALA A 74 -4.30 -13.05 -9.16
CA ALA A 74 -5.20 -13.03 -8.01
C ALA A 74 -4.43 -13.25 -6.70
N GLU A 75 -3.55 -14.27 -6.66
CA GLU A 75 -2.70 -14.54 -5.48
C GLU A 75 -1.77 -13.36 -5.18
N LEU A 76 -1.20 -12.72 -6.21
CA LEU A 76 -0.40 -11.51 -6.04
C LEU A 76 -1.24 -10.38 -5.42
N ASN A 77 -2.43 -10.12 -5.95
CA ASN A 77 -3.33 -9.08 -5.46
C ASN A 77 -3.70 -9.31 -4.00
N ASP A 78 -4.16 -10.52 -3.67
CA ASP A 78 -4.62 -10.87 -2.34
C ASP A 78 -3.48 -10.75 -1.32
N TYR A 79 -2.29 -11.28 -1.65
CA TYR A 79 -1.13 -11.14 -0.79
C TYR A 79 -0.74 -9.67 -0.59
N ALA A 80 -0.69 -8.89 -1.67
CA ALA A 80 -0.26 -7.50 -1.59
C ALA A 80 -1.21 -6.67 -0.73
N LEU A 81 -2.52 -6.84 -0.89
CA LEU A 81 -3.52 -6.19 -0.04
C LEU A 81 -3.39 -6.62 1.42
N SER A 82 -3.26 -7.93 1.69
CA SER A 82 -3.10 -8.45 3.07
C SER A 82 -1.87 -7.94 3.83
N SER A 83 -0.88 -7.37 3.12
CA SER A 83 0.30 -6.79 3.76
C SER A 83 0.07 -5.37 4.32
N HIS A 84 -1.03 -4.71 3.93
CA HIS A 84 -1.30 -3.32 4.28
C HIS A 84 -1.49 -3.10 5.78
N PRO A 85 -2.27 -3.90 6.54
CA PRO A 85 -2.47 -3.61 7.95
C PRO A 85 -1.19 -3.62 8.76
N ASP A 86 -0.38 -4.68 8.59
CA ASP A 86 0.92 -4.83 9.25
C ASP A 86 1.85 -3.64 8.94
N CYS A 87 1.97 -3.27 7.67
CA CYS A 87 2.84 -2.18 7.26
C CYS A 87 2.35 -0.81 7.73
N TYR A 88 1.05 -0.53 7.62
CA TYR A 88 0.49 0.78 8.02
C TYR A 88 0.64 1.01 9.52
N VAL A 89 0.32 0.00 10.33
CA VAL A 89 0.42 0.07 11.78
C VAL A 89 1.89 0.20 12.21
N LYS A 90 2.79 -0.64 11.69
CA LYS A 90 4.23 -0.58 12.03
C LYS A 90 4.90 0.72 11.63
N SER A 91 4.47 1.33 10.53
CA SER A 91 4.98 2.63 10.07
C SER A 91 4.42 3.82 10.85
N GLY A 92 3.49 3.59 11.79
CA GLY A 92 3.01 4.62 12.72
C GLY A 92 1.66 5.25 12.37
N TRP A 93 0.84 4.63 11.51
CA TRP A 93 -0.49 5.15 11.11
C TRP A 93 -1.35 5.58 12.32
N CYS A 94 -1.36 4.76 13.37
CA CYS A 94 -2.20 4.98 14.56
C CYS A 94 -1.86 6.24 15.36
N ALA A 95 -0.67 6.82 15.15
CA ALA A 95 -0.20 8.03 15.83
C ALA A 95 -0.26 9.27 14.93
N LEU A 96 -0.69 9.14 13.67
CA LEU A 96 -0.79 10.27 12.75
C LEU A 96 -1.93 11.22 13.17
N PRO A 97 -1.77 12.53 12.90
CA PRO A 97 -2.83 13.50 13.13
C PRO A 97 -3.99 13.29 12.14
N LEU A 98 -5.20 13.69 12.55
CA LEU A 98 -6.43 13.45 11.76
C LEU A 98 -6.40 14.07 10.36
N ASN A 99 -5.68 15.18 10.16
CA ASN A 99 -5.55 15.79 8.84
C ASN A 99 -4.75 14.91 7.87
N ASP A 100 -3.77 14.14 8.35
CA ASP A 100 -3.03 13.21 7.51
C ASP A 100 -3.91 12.01 7.13
N TRP A 101 -4.76 11.55 8.07
CA TRP A 101 -5.75 10.51 7.79
C TRP A 101 -6.70 10.95 6.68
N THR A 102 -7.24 12.17 6.75
CA THR A 102 -8.15 12.68 5.71
C THR A 102 -7.47 12.76 4.35
N THR A 103 -6.25 13.29 4.28
CA THR A 103 -5.51 13.41 3.01
C THR A 103 -5.24 12.05 2.37
N ILE A 104 -4.82 11.06 3.16
CA ILE A 104 -4.55 9.71 2.64
C ILE A 104 -5.85 8.99 2.26
N LEU A 105 -6.91 9.13 3.07
CA LEU A 105 -8.22 8.55 2.74
C LEU A 105 -8.78 9.12 1.44
N ASP A 106 -8.65 10.42 1.18
CA ASP A 106 -9.08 11.02 -0.10
C ASP A 106 -8.36 10.41 -1.32
N VAL A 107 -7.09 10.03 -1.15
CA VAL A 107 -6.31 9.34 -2.19
C VAL A 107 -6.83 7.93 -2.47
N VAL A 108 -7.07 7.14 -1.42
CA VAL A 108 -7.40 5.70 -1.54
C VAL A 108 -8.89 5.40 -1.60
N PHE A 109 -9.77 6.35 -1.26
CA PHE A 109 -11.22 6.14 -1.23
C PHE A 109 -11.80 5.60 -2.55
N PRO A 110 -11.38 6.05 -3.74
CA PRO A 110 -11.84 5.46 -5.00
C PRO A 110 -11.53 3.97 -5.13
N PHE A 111 -10.46 3.47 -4.49
CA PHE A 111 -10.06 2.07 -4.53
C PHE A 111 -11.06 1.16 -3.83
N PHE A 112 -11.66 1.64 -2.74
CA PHE A 112 -12.62 0.87 -1.96
C PHE A 112 -13.91 0.53 -2.72
N PHE A 113 -14.26 1.29 -3.76
CA PHE A 113 -15.39 0.96 -4.62
C PHE A 113 -15.09 -0.17 -5.62
N SER A 114 -13.83 -0.35 -5.97
CA SER A 114 -13.39 -1.37 -6.92
C SER A 114 -12.85 -2.63 -6.27
N GLU A 115 -12.38 -2.55 -5.01
CA GLU A 115 -11.66 -3.64 -4.36
C GLU A 115 -12.18 -3.88 -2.92
N ILE A 116 -12.90 -4.99 -2.73
CA ILE A 116 -13.52 -5.33 -1.45
C ILE A 116 -12.47 -5.71 -0.39
N HIS A 117 -11.35 -6.33 -0.81
CA HIS A 117 -10.28 -6.69 0.11
C HIS A 117 -9.66 -5.43 0.73
N ALA A 118 -9.50 -4.35 -0.03
CA ALA A 118 -8.99 -3.09 0.48
C ALA A 118 -9.85 -2.51 1.63
N VAL A 119 -11.17 -2.73 1.60
CA VAL A 119 -12.08 -2.35 2.70
C VAL A 119 -11.84 -3.19 3.95
N LYS A 120 -11.66 -4.50 3.77
CA LYS A 120 -11.34 -5.43 4.87
C LYS A 120 -10.03 -5.01 5.56
N GLU A 121 -8.98 -4.76 4.79
CA GLU A 121 -7.68 -4.39 5.33
C GLU A 121 -7.71 -3.02 6.03
N ALA A 122 -8.45 -2.04 5.48
CA ALA A 122 -8.66 -0.75 6.15
C ALA A 122 -9.37 -0.90 7.51
N PHE A 123 -10.32 -1.85 7.61
CA PHE A 123 -11.00 -2.16 8.86
C PHE A 123 -10.06 -2.84 9.87
N GLU A 124 -9.18 -3.74 9.41
CA GLU A 124 -8.17 -4.38 10.26
C GLU A 124 -7.18 -3.35 10.84
N VAL A 125 -6.70 -2.39 10.03
CA VAL A 125 -5.90 -1.25 10.53
C VAL A 125 -6.62 -0.49 11.64
N ALA A 126 -7.92 -0.22 11.46
CA ALA A 126 -8.71 0.51 12.45
C ALA A 126 -8.84 -0.26 13.77
N ILE A 127 -9.04 -1.59 13.70
CA ILE A 127 -9.06 -2.46 14.87
C ILE A 127 -7.70 -2.44 15.58
N ASP A 128 -6.61 -2.65 14.84
CA ASP A 128 -5.26 -2.71 15.42
C ASP A 128 -4.88 -1.40 16.12
N CYS A 129 -5.23 -0.25 15.52
CA CYS A 129 -5.05 1.03 16.17
C CYS A 129 -5.88 1.18 17.45
N ALA A 130 -7.13 0.70 17.45
CA ALA A 130 -7.96 0.72 18.65
C ALA A 130 -7.39 -0.16 19.76
N LEU A 131 -6.84 -1.33 19.42
CA LEU A 131 -6.19 -2.23 20.38
C LEU A 131 -4.91 -1.63 20.97
N ILE A 132 -4.08 -0.96 20.16
CA ILE A 132 -2.86 -0.28 20.63
C ILE A 132 -3.18 0.84 21.63
N GLN A 133 -4.29 1.57 21.44
CA GLN A 133 -4.70 2.65 22.33
C GLN A 133 -5.34 2.17 23.65
N THR A 134 -5.53 0.86 23.83
CA THR A 134 -6.09 0.28 25.07
C THR A 134 -5.04 -0.22 26.07
N PHE A 135 -3.75 -0.01 25.80
CA PHE A 135 -2.61 -0.29 26.69
C PHE A 135 -1.82 0.99 27.00
#